data_AF-A0A257NQM6-F1
#
_entry.id   AF-A0A257NQM6-F1
#
_cell.length_a   1.000
_cell.length_b   1.000
_cell.length_c   1.000
_cell.angle_alpha   90.00
_cell.angle_beta   90.00
_cell.angle_gamma   90.00
#
_symmetry.space_group_name_H-M   'P 1'
#
loop_
_entity.id
_entity.type
_entity.pdbx_description
1 polymer ?
#
loop_
_entity_poly.entity_id
_entity_poly.type
_entity_poly.pdbx_seq_one_letter_code
_entity_poly.pdbx_strand_id
1 'polypeptide(L)'
;MAALAASPAFAANAAAGAAAPGGSILPTPATPNGKTWDKAAFEAAMAASDRPVSLTEAQFDAIQARKPAAMKMIADYLKMRLGHADPLVLAAFAAMPREYYHYNYQEGRSTCGDAYDNPPKPWALGYGSALSDYLGQAYMTQICAPKPGDVSLEIGTGSGFQSSLLSRIVAQAYSIEIIEPLGNAVKKIFAPLGYDNVTTKVGDGYYGWPEVQGGFDLIIVTCAAQYAPPALFQQLKPGGRMIIPIGQPFKQGQVFYVFHKDAAGKIHSRRDMGCFFIPMTGAMMKTPAPKAVSA
;
A
#
# COMPACT_ATOMS: atom_id res chain seq x y z
N MET A 1 -28.87 19.82 -9.01
CA MET A 1 -29.37 18.87 -10.03
C MET A 1 -28.30 18.70 -11.10
N ALA A 2 -27.55 17.61 -11.00
CA ALA A 2 -26.85 16.93 -12.09
C ALA A 2 -26.37 15.61 -11.49
N ALA A 3 -27.21 14.58 -11.62
CA ALA A 3 -26.89 13.24 -11.18
C ALA A 3 -25.70 12.73 -12.02
N LEU A 4 -24.58 12.45 -11.37
CA LEU A 4 -23.52 11.64 -11.96
C LEU A 4 -24.07 10.22 -12.12
N ALA A 5 -24.56 9.93 -13.32
CA ALA A 5 -24.93 8.59 -13.72
C ALA A 5 -23.72 7.66 -13.49
N ALA A 6 -23.94 6.57 -12.78
CA ALA A 6 -22.99 5.49 -12.66
C ALA A 6 -22.73 4.94 -14.07
N SER A 7 -21.57 5.28 -14.64
CA SER A 7 -21.05 4.58 -15.81
C SER A 7 -20.83 3.12 -15.46
N PRO A 8 -21.11 2.17 -16.37
CA PRO A 8 -21.08 0.76 -16.06
C PRO A 8 -19.68 0.42 -15.55
N ALA A 9 -19.63 -0.20 -14.37
CA ALA A 9 -18.45 -0.91 -13.93
C ALA A 9 -17.92 -1.71 -15.12
N PHE A 10 -16.60 -1.79 -15.27
CA PHE A 10 -16.07 -2.98 -15.92
C PHE A 10 -16.71 -4.13 -15.15
N ALA A 11 -17.73 -4.75 -15.76
CA ALA A 11 -18.09 -6.09 -15.43
C ALA A 11 -16.78 -6.82 -15.61
N ALA A 12 -16.07 -7.05 -14.50
CA ALA A 12 -15.15 -8.14 -14.41
C ALA A 12 -16.00 -9.29 -14.93
N ASN A 13 -15.72 -9.72 -16.15
CA ASN A 13 -16.36 -10.88 -16.70
C ASN A 13 -15.88 -11.98 -15.75
N ALA A 14 -16.70 -12.26 -14.74
CA ALA A 14 -16.60 -13.39 -13.88
C ALA A 14 -16.94 -14.56 -14.78
N ALA A 15 -16.00 -14.90 -15.67
CA ALA A 15 -15.89 -16.24 -16.16
C ALA A 15 -15.68 -17.06 -14.89
N ALA A 16 -16.76 -17.73 -14.48
CA ALA A 16 -16.75 -18.81 -13.52
C ALA A 16 -15.79 -19.88 -14.06
N GLY A 17 -14.49 -19.67 -13.84
CA GLY A 17 -13.49 -20.72 -13.91
C GLY A 17 -13.76 -21.64 -12.75
N ALA A 18 -14.22 -22.85 -13.07
CA ALA A 18 -14.42 -23.92 -12.12
C ALA A 18 -13.26 -23.96 -11.10
N ALA A 19 -13.63 -23.91 -9.82
CA ALA A 19 -12.68 -24.05 -8.72
C ALA A 19 -11.90 -25.36 -8.90
N ALA A 20 -10.60 -25.24 -9.17
CA ALA A 20 -9.69 -26.35 -8.99
C ALA A 20 -9.68 -26.70 -7.49
N PRO A 21 -9.95 -27.96 -7.10
CA PRO A 21 -9.90 -28.36 -5.71
C PRO A 21 -8.43 -28.53 -5.32
N GLY A 22 -7.97 -27.79 -4.31
CA GLY A 22 -6.64 -28.00 -3.71
C GLY A 22 -5.73 -26.78 -3.77
N GLY A 23 -6.06 -25.77 -2.98
CA GLY A 23 -5.13 -24.71 -2.58
C GLY A 23 -5.49 -24.34 -1.15
N SER A 24 -4.68 -24.79 -0.20
CA SER A 24 -4.88 -24.65 1.24
C SER A 24 -5.35 -23.25 1.62
N ILE A 25 -6.40 -23.23 2.43
CA ILE A 25 -6.91 -22.10 3.19
C ILE A 25 -5.73 -21.32 3.78
N LEU A 26 -5.77 -20.01 3.55
CA LEU A 26 -4.88 -19.00 4.13
C LEU A 26 -4.57 -19.35 5.59
N PRO A 27 -3.32 -19.24 6.06
CA PRO A 27 -3.12 -19.19 7.50
C PRO A 27 -4.02 -18.06 8.02
N THR A 28 -4.81 -18.36 9.05
CA THR A 28 -5.43 -17.38 9.97
C THR A 28 -4.49 -16.18 10.10
N PRO A 29 -4.96 -14.91 10.19
CA PRO A 29 -4.08 -13.74 10.28
C PRO A 29 -3.13 -13.91 11.47
N ALA A 30 -2.00 -14.56 11.19
CA ALA A 30 -1.02 -14.91 12.15
C ALA A 30 -0.35 -13.59 12.38
N THR A 31 -0.49 -13.14 13.61
CA THR A 31 0.51 -12.27 14.20
C THR A 31 1.90 -12.73 13.74
N PRO A 32 2.81 -11.79 13.49
CA PRO A 32 4.22 -12.11 13.32
C PRO A 32 4.68 -13.31 14.17
N ASN A 33 4.98 -14.45 13.52
CA ASN A 33 5.48 -15.66 14.18
C ASN A 33 4.49 -16.46 15.06
N GLY A 34 3.17 -16.25 14.93
CA GLY A 34 2.16 -17.05 15.66
C GLY A 34 2.11 -16.78 17.17
N LYS A 35 2.75 -15.70 17.63
CA LYS A 35 2.73 -15.25 19.04
C LYS A 35 1.60 -14.25 19.26
N THR A 36 0.95 -14.25 20.42
CA THR A 36 -0.01 -13.19 20.77
C THR A 36 0.64 -11.81 20.60
N TRP A 37 -0.05 -10.90 19.92
CA TRP A 37 0.43 -9.52 19.79
C TRP A 37 0.01 -8.72 21.02
N ASP A 38 0.89 -8.70 22.01
CA ASP A 38 0.75 -7.95 23.25
C ASP A 38 1.81 -6.83 23.34
N LYS A 39 1.79 -6.08 24.44
CA LYS A 39 2.74 -4.99 24.68
C LYS A 39 4.19 -5.45 24.62
N ALA A 40 4.50 -6.61 25.21
CA ALA A 40 5.86 -7.14 25.23
C ALA A 40 6.33 -7.52 23.83
N ALA A 41 5.47 -8.12 23.01
CA ALA A 41 5.76 -8.43 21.61
C ALA A 41 5.98 -7.15 20.79
N PHE A 42 5.16 -6.11 21.00
CA PHE A 42 5.32 -4.80 20.38
C PHE A 42 6.65 -4.15 20.75
N GLU A 43 6.97 -4.02 22.04
CA GLU A 43 8.21 -3.40 22.52
C GLU A 43 9.45 -4.18 22.04
N ALA A 44 9.39 -5.53 22.06
CA ALA A 44 10.46 -6.37 21.55
C ALA A 44 10.68 -6.18 20.03
N ALA A 45 9.61 -6.14 19.24
CA ALA A 45 9.71 -5.89 17.80
C ALA A 45 10.23 -4.48 17.49
N MET A 46 9.84 -3.49 18.29
CA MET A 46 10.28 -2.10 18.16
C MET A 46 11.78 -1.99 18.45
N ALA A 47 12.24 -2.58 19.56
CA ALA A 47 13.66 -2.67 19.91
C ALA A 47 14.48 -3.42 18.85
N ALA A 48 13.99 -4.56 18.35
CA ALA A 48 14.65 -5.34 17.30
C ALA A 48 14.75 -4.62 15.94
N SER A 49 14.04 -3.51 15.76
CA SER A 49 14.11 -2.64 14.58
C SER A 49 14.84 -1.31 14.84
N ASP A 50 15.62 -1.22 15.93
CA ASP A 50 16.34 -0.01 16.37
C ASP A 50 15.42 1.18 16.69
N ARG A 51 14.19 0.91 17.13
CA ARG A 51 13.16 1.92 17.45
C ARG A 51 12.60 1.68 18.86
N PRO A 52 13.43 1.64 19.92
CA PRO A 52 12.95 1.30 21.25
C PRO A 52 11.84 2.25 21.69
N VAL A 53 10.81 1.69 22.32
CA VAL A 53 9.67 2.42 22.89
C VAL A 53 9.30 1.74 24.19
N SER A 54 8.75 2.50 25.13
CA SER A 54 8.20 1.96 26.36
C SER A 54 6.82 2.55 26.58
N LEU A 55 5.84 1.69 26.81
CA LEU A 55 4.46 2.05 27.11
C LEU A 55 4.04 1.43 28.45
N THR A 56 3.07 2.05 29.10
CA THR A 56 2.30 1.37 30.14
C THR A 56 1.31 0.40 29.49
N GLU A 57 0.87 -0.64 30.22
CA GLU A 57 -0.20 -1.53 29.72
C GLU A 57 -1.44 -0.74 29.32
N ALA A 58 -1.86 0.21 30.17
CA ALA A 58 -3.01 1.06 29.90
C ALA A 58 -2.88 1.88 28.59
N GLN A 59 -1.66 2.33 28.25
CA GLN A 59 -1.43 3.02 26.97
C GLN A 59 -1.54 2.07 25.78
N PHE A 60 -0.96 0.88 25.86
CA PHE A 60 -1.03 -0.12 24.80
C PHE A 60 -2.47 -0.62 24.59
N ASP A 61 -3.17 -0.95 25.67
CA ASP A 61 -4.57 -1.37 25.65
C ASP A 61 -5.48 -0.30 25.05
N ALA A 62 -5.26 0.98 25.38
CA ALA A 62 -6.00 2.09 24.78
C ALA A 62 -5.75 2.26 23.28
N ILE A 63 -4.57 1.88 22.78
CA ILE A 63 -4.30 1.81 21.33
C ILE A 63 -5.09 0.65 20.72
N GLN A 64 -4.96 -0.56 21.28
CA GLN A 64 -5.62 -1.76 20.76
C GLN A 64 -7.16 -1.66 20.78
N ALA A 65 -7.73 -1.03 21.81
CA ALA A 65 -9.18 -0.84 21.94
C ALA A 65 -9.80 -0.05 20.78
N ARG A 66 -9.02 0.75 20.06
CA ARG A 66 -9.48 1.51 18.88
C ARG A 66 -9.49 0.70 17.58
N LYS A 67 -8.73 -0.40 17.51
CA LYS A 67 -8.58 -1.23 16.30
C LYS A 67 -9.93 -1.75 15.77
N PRO A 68 -10.87 -2.30 16.58
CA PRO A 68 -12.15 -2.78 16.05
C PRO A 68 -12.97 -1.70 15.34
N ALA A 69 -12.99 -0.47 15.87
CA ALA A 69 -13.70 0.65 15.26
C ALA A 69 -13.05 1.06 13.91
N ALA A 70 -11.72 1.10 13.85
CA ALA A 70 -10.99 1.36 12.61
C ALA A 70 -11.26 0.27 11.54
N MET A 71 -11.29 -1.02 11.94
CA MET A 71 -11.63 -2.13 11.04
C MET A 71 -13.05 -2.02 10.49
N LYS A 72 -14.02 -1.64 11.32
CA LYS A 72 -15.39 -1.36 10.88
C LYS A 72 -15.41 -0.21 9.87
N MET A 73 -14.67 0.86 10.14
CA MET A 73 -14.59 2.01 9.24
C MET A 73 -14.00 1.64 7.88
N ILE A 74 -12.94 0.82 7.85
CA ILE A 74 -12.36 0.30 6.60
C ILE A 74 -13.42 -0.48 5.82
N ALA A 75 -14.11 -1.43 6.46
CA ALA A 75 -15.12 -2.25 5.79
C ALA A 75 -16.28 -1.40 5.24
N ASP A 76 -16.77 -0.44 6.02
CA ASP A 76 -17.85 0.45 5.59
C ASP A 76 -17.41 1.37 4.46
N TYR A 77 -16.19 1.90 4.52
CA TYR A 77 -15.61 2.74 3.47
C TYR A 77 -15.45 1.98 2.15
N LEU A 78 -14.94 0.74 2.21
CA LEU A 78 -14.79 -0.12 1.03
C LEU A 78 -16.15 -0.46 0.42
N LYS A 79 -17.15 -0.83 1.23
CA LYS A 79 -18.52 -1.07 0.75
C LYS A 79 -19.11 0.18 0.09
N MET A 80 -18.96 1.34 0.72
CA MET A 80 -19.45 2.61 0.18
C MET A 80 -18.79 2.96 -1.16
N ARG A 81 -17.48 2.72 -1.30
CA ARG A 81 -16.72 3.14 -2.49
C ARG A 81 -16.68 2.12 -3.62
N LEU A 82 -16.68 0.83 -3.30
CA LEU A 82 -16.44 -0.28 -4.21
C LEU A 82 -17.60 -1.31 -4.22
N GLY A 83 -18.68 -1.05 -3.49
CA GLY A 83 -19.86 -1.92 -3.40
C GLY A 83 -19.70 -3.14 -2.48
N HIS A 84 -18.46 -3.48 -2.10
CA HIS A 84 -18.15 -4.58 -1.19
C HIS A 84 -16.83 -4.33 -0.46
N ALA A 85 -16.57 -5.08 0.61
CA ALA A 85 -15.27 -5.13 1.27
C ALA A 85 -14.69 -6.53 1.08
N ASP A 86 -13.49 -6.60 0.49
CA ASP A 86 -12.82 -7.85 0.19
C ASP A 86 -12.32 -8.51 1.49
N PRO A 87 -12.71 -9.77 1.77
CA PRO A 87 -12.29 -10.47 2.98
C PRO A 87 -10.76 -10.66 3.07
N LEU A 88 -10.03 -10.80 1.95
CA LEU A 88 -8.56 -10.89 1.96
C LEU A 88 -7.94 -9.58 2.44
N VAL A 89 -8.45 -8.45 1.97
CA VAL A 89 -7.96 -7.12 2.37
C VAL A 89 -8.26 -6.86 3.85
N LEU A 90 -9.48 -7.19 4.31
CA LEU A 90 -9.85 -7.04 5.72
C LEU A 90 -9.01 -7.97 6.63
N ALA A 91 -8.78 -9.21 6.24
CA ALA A 91 -7.95 -10.15 6.99
C ALA A 91 -6.50 -9.67 7.08
N ALA A 92 -5.94 -9.16 5.97
CA ALA A 92 -4.60 -8.58 5.94
C ALA A 92 -4.48 -7.38 6.90
N PHE A 93 -5.41 -6.43 6.86
CA PHE A 93 -5.43 -5.30 7.81
C PHE A 93 -5.57 -5.75 9.28
N ALA A 94 -6.44 -6.73 9.55
CA ALA A 94 -6.63 -7.25 10.89
C ALA A 94 -5.36 -7.91 11.45
N ALA A 95 -4.57 -8.58 10.60
CA ALA A 95 -3.31 -9.21 10.96
C ALA A 95 -2.22 -8.21 11.36
N MET A 96 -2.25 -7.00 10.80
CA MET A 96 -1.14 -6.07 10.96
C MET A 96 -1.24 -5.24 12.26
N PRO A 97 -0.10 -5.05 12.96
CA PRO A 97 -0.02 -4.17 14.12
C PRO A 97 0.27 -2.75 13.66
N ARG A 98 -0.76 -1.96 13.33
CA ARG A 98 -0.59 -0.66 12.68
C ARG A 98 0.26 0.31 13.50
N GLU A 99 0.15 0.24 14.82
CA GLU A 99 0.92 1.00 15.79
C GLU A 99 2.43 0.78 15.70
N TYR A 100 2.88 -0.36 15.19
CA TYR A 100 4.30 -0.64 14.92
C TYR A 100 4.89 0.21 13.79
N TYR A 101 4.04 0.62 12.84
CA TYR A 101 4.45 1.41 11.67
C TYR A 101 4.41 2.92 11.94
N HIS A 102 3.90 3.34 13.10
CA HIS A 102 3.82 4.74 13.52
C HIS A 102 5.10 5.19 14.22
N TYR A 103 6.01 5.75 13.43
CA TYR A 103 7.30 6.25 13.90
C TYR A 103 7.77 7.43 13.05
N ASN A 104 8.24 8.49 13.70
CA ASN A 104 8.94 9.59 13.03
C ASN A 104 10.44 9.28 13.04
N TYR A 105 10.98 8.92 11.87
CA TYR A 105 12.36 8.49 11.69
C TYR A 105 13.37 9.63 11.78
N GLN A 106 12.95 10.87 11.47
CA GLN A 106 13.83 12.04 11.60
C GLN A 106 13.94 12.50 13.07
N GLU A 107 12.86 12.39 13.84
CA GLU A 107 12.85 12.71 15.28
C GLU A 107 13.30 11.55 16.17
N GLY A 108 13.35 10.32 15.64
CA GLY A 108 13.64 9.13 16.43
C GLY A 108 12.56 8.84 17.48
N ARG A 109 11.27 9.05 17.14
CA ARG A 109 10.18 9.02 18.12
C ARG A 109 8.99 8.20 17.63
N SER A 110 8.48 7.32 18.49
CA SER A 110 7.23 6.59 18.22
C SER A 110 6.01 7.50 18.32
N THR A 111 5.07 7.30 17.39
CA THR A 111 3.74 7.92 17.37
C THR A 111 2.65 6.85 17.39
N CYS A 112 2.94 5.68 17.99
CA CYS A 112 2.05 4.51 18.06
C CYS A 112 0.64 4.83 18.62
N GLY A 113 0.55 5.85 19.48
CA GLY A 113 -0.71 6.40 19.97
C GLY A 113 -1.67 6.85 18.88
N ASP A 114 -1.20 7.14 17.68
CA ASP A 114 -2.00 7.72 16.59
C ASP A 114 -2.52 6.64 15.61
N ALA A 115 -2.18 5.36 15.84
CA ALA A 115 -2.36 4.26 14.88
C ALA A 115 -3.77 4.13 14.29
N TYR A 116 -4.76 4.42 15.12
CA TYR A 116 -6.17 4.21 14.85
C TYR A 116 -6.97 5.49 15.11
N ASP A 117 -6.38 6.67 14.88
CA ASP A 117 -7.10 7.93 15.03
C ASP A 117 -8.36 7.97 14.16
N ASN A 118 -9.35 8.69 14.66
CA ASN A 118 -10.58 9.02 13.98
C ASN A 118 -10.83 10.54 14.13
N PRO A 119 -10.86 11.32 13.03
CA PRO A 119 -10.79 10.88 11.64
C PRO A 119 -9.38 10.41 11.23
N PRO A 120 -9.28 9.43 10.31
CA PRO A 120 -8.00 9.01 9.75
C PRO A 120 -7.39 10.12 8.90
N LYS A 121 -6.06 10.27 9.00
CA LYS A 121 -5.28 11.30 8.30
C LYS A 121 -3.88 10.77 8.01
N PRO A 122 -3.06 11.41 7.16
CA PRO A 122 -1.64 11.06 7.07
C PRO A 122 -0.87 11.44 8.35
N TRP A 123 0.16 10.66 8.70
CA TRP A 123 1.07 10.94 9.83
C TRP A 123 2.51 11.07 9.36
N ALA A 124 3.22 12.07 9.86
CA ALA A 124 4.59 12.35 9.45
C ALA A 124 5.56 11.23 9.84
N LEU A 125 6.41 10.84 8.91
CA LEU A 125 7.51 9.89 9.13
C LEU A 125 8.87 10.59 9.27
N GLY A 126 8.89 11.92 9.15
CA GLY A 126 10.12 12.69 8.93
C GLY A 126 10.50 12.72 7.44
N TYR A 127 11.53 13.49 7.11
CA TYR A 127 12.09 13.64 5.75
C TYR A 127 11.11 14.13 4.68
N GLY A 128 10.00 14.76 5.08
CA GLY A 128 8.91 15.14 4.16
C GLY A 128 8.04 13.96 3.70
N SER A 129 8.20 12.78 4.31
CA SER A 129 7.39 11.58 4.05
C SER A 129 6.28 11.40 5.08
N ALA A 130 5.29 10.58 4.75
CA ALA A 130 4.13 10.31 5.59
C ALA A 130 3.62 8.87 5.45
N LEU A 131 3.12 8.31 6.55
CA LEU A 131 2.26 7.13 6.53
C LEU A 131 0.86 7.58 6.12
N SER A 132 0.35 7.01 5.03
CA SER A 132 -1.01 7.25 4.54
C SER A 132 -2.08 6.81 5.54
N ASP A 133 -3.26 7.42 5.42
CA ASP A 133 -4.44 7.02 6.18
C ASP A 133 -4.89 5.58 5.82
N TYR A 134 -5.51 4.87 6.77
CA TYR A 134 -5.88 3.47 6.56
C TYR A 134 -7.03 3.25 5.57
N LEU A 135 -7.85 4.27 5.27
CA LEU A 135 -8.94 4.15 4.30
C LEU A 135 -8.41 4.23 2.86
N GLY A 136 -7.49 5.16 2.60
CA GLY A 136 -6.78 5.28 1.34
C GLY A 136 -5.99 4.01 1.01
N GLN A 137 -5.22 3.49 1.97
CA GLN A 137 -4.46 2.24 1.80
C GLN A 137 -5.37 1.04 1.52
N ALA A 138 -6.49 0.92 2.25
CA ALA A 138 -7.46 -0.15 2.01
C ALA A 138 -8.08 -0.07 0.62
N TYR A 139 -8.50 1.14 0.21
CA TYR A 139 -9.07 1.36 -1.10
C TYR A 139 -8.08 1.07 -2.23
N MET A 140 -6.85 1.58 -2.14
CA MET A 140 -5.80 1.33 -3.14
C MET A 140 -5.47 -0.15 -3.26
N THR A 141 -5.46 -0.86 -2.13
CA THR A 141 -5.22 -2.31 -2.12
C THR A 141 -6.37 -3.05 -2.77
N GLN A 142 -7.62 -2.81 -2.35
CA GLN A 142 -8.76 -3.57 -2.85
C GLN A 142 -9.05 -3.32 -4.33
N ILE A 143 -8.94 -2.08 -4.81
CA ILE A 143 -9.26 -1.75 -6.20
C ILE A 143 -8.29 -2.40 -7.21
N CYS A 144 -7.10 -2.76 -6.72
CA CYS A 144 -6.08 -3.48 -7.46
C CYS A 144 -6.26 -5.01 -7.44
N ALA A 145 -7.18 -5.52 -6.63
CA ALA A 145 -7.57 -6.92 -6.51
C ALA A 145 -6.36 -7.90 -6.43
N PRO A 146 -5.46 -7.72 -5.43
CA PRO A 146 -4.30 -8.59 -5.24
C PRO A 146 -4.71 -10.03 -4.99
N LYS A 147 -3.88 -10.98 -5.44
CA LYS A 147 -4.10 -12.42 -5.32
C LYS A 147 -2.91 -13.12 -4.67
N PRO A 148 -3.12 -14.30 -4.04
CA PRO A 148 -2.05 -15.16 -3.48
C PRO A 148 -0.85 -15.42 -4.37
N GLY A 149 -1.04 -15.51 -5.69
CA GLY A 149 0.05 -15.78 -6.64
C GLY A 149 0.75 -14.53 -7.20
N ASP A 150 0.29 -13.33 -6.85
CA ASP A 150 0.79 -12.10 -7.48
C ASP A 150 2.20 -11.75 -7.00
N VAL A 151 2.95 -11.04 -7.85
CA VAL A 151 4.18 -10.33 -7.52
C VAL A 151 3.91 -8.84 -7.59
N SER A 152 4.03 -8.13 -6.46
CA SER A 152 3.70 -6.71 -6.38
C SER A 152 4.93 -5.80 -6.29
N LEU A 153 4.86 -4.61 -6.87
CA LEU A 153 5.79 -3.51 -6.65
C LEU A 153 5.08 -2.30 -6.01
N GLU A 154 5.60 -1.83 -4.89
CA GLU A 154 5.26 -0.56 -4.29
C GLU A 154 6.33 0.50 -4.64
N ILE A 155 5.87 1.69 -5.07
CA ILE A 155 6.72 2.87 -5.22
C ILE A 155 6.42 3.84 -4.08
N GLY A 156 7.39 4.01 -3.18
CA GLY A 156 7.29 4.76 -1.94
C GLY A 156 7.08 3.84 -0.74
N THR A 157 8.16 3.20 -0.25
CA THR A 157 8.08 2.32 0.93
C THR A 157 7.53 3.07 2.14
N GLY A 158 7.94 4.33 2.36
CA GLY A 158 7.41 5.16 3.43
C GLY A 158 7.56 4.49 4.79
N SER A 159 6.45 4.14 5.42
CA SER A 159 6.46 3.44 6.72
C SER A 159 6.70 1.93 6.61
N GLY A 160 6.60 1.36 5.41
CA GLY A 160 6.56 -0.09 5.16
C GLY A 160 5.20 -0.75 5.40
N PHE A 161 4.16 0.01 5.79
CA PHE A 161 2.83 -0.54 6.05
C PHE A 161 2.18 -1.14 4.80
N GLN A 162 2.21 -0.43 3.66
CA GLN A 162 1.49 -0.87 2.46
C GLN A 162 2.18 -2.07 1.77
N SER A 163 3.51 -2.14 1.75
CA SER A 163 4.24 -3.37 1.36
C SER A 163 3.97 -4.53 2.31
N SER A 164 3.92 -4.28 3.63
CA SER A 164 3.54 -5.31 4.61
C SER A 164 2.09 -5.78 4.45
N LEU A 165 1.19 -4.88 4.04
CA LEU A 165 -0.21 -5.21 3.77
C LEU A 165 -0.33 -6.11 2.54
N LEU A 166 0.37 -5.75 1.46
CA LEU A 166 0.41 -6.54 0.23
C LEU A 166 1.01 -7.92 0.50
N SER A 167 2.09 -8.02 1.28
CA SER A 167 2.78 -9.28 1.54
C SER A 167 1.95 -10.30 2.31
N ARG A 168 0.88 -9.88 3.00
CA ARG A 168 -0.12 -10.78 3.60
C ARG A 168 -1.07 -11.40 2.57
N ILE A 169 -1.11 -10.88 1.34
CA ILE A 169 -2.03 -11.31 0.29
C ILE A 169 -1.29 -11.90 -0.91
N VAL A 170 -0.12 -11.38 -1.28
CA VAL A 170 0.61 -11.74 -2.50
C VAL A 170 1.78 -12.69 -2.22
N ALA A 171 2.29 -13.36 -3.26
CA ALA A 171 3.41 -14.29 -3.13
C ALA A 171 4.70 -13.54 -2.76
N GLN A 172 4.95 -12.40 -3.39
CA GLN A 172 6.15 -11.58 -3.16
C GLN A 172 5.84 -10.09 -3.29
N ALA A 173 6.26 -9.30 -2.29
CA ALA A 173 6.17 -7.85 -2.31
C ALA A 173 7.55 -7.20 -2.48
N TYR A 174 7.67 -6.33 -3.47
CA TYR A 174 8.82 -5.45 -3.67
C TYR A 174 8.43 -4.02 -3.32
N SER A 175 9.35 -3.24 -2.74
CA SER A 175 9.10 -1.82 -2.45
C SER A 175 10.36 -0.97 -2.63
N ILE A 176 10.19 0.24 -3.19
CA ILE A 176 11.28 1.18 -3.45
C ILE A 176 11.08 2.47 -2.65
N GLU A 177 12.14 2.94 -1.99
CA GLU A 177 12.18 4.22 -1.29
C GLU A 177 13.30 5.10 -1.84
N ILE A 178 13.00 6.37 -2.15
CA ILE A 178 14.01 7.29 -2.70
C ILE A 178 14.77 8.02 -1.60
N ILE A 179 14.16 8.20 -0.43
CA ILE A 179 14.78 8.85 0.72
C ILE A 179 15.67 7.82 1.43
N GLU A 180 16.95 7.81 1.09
CA GLU A 180 17.94 6.85 1.61
C GLU A 180 17.91 6.65 3.13
N PRO A 181 17.96 7.68 4.00
CA PRO A 181 17.92 7.46 5.45
C PRO A 181 16.62 6.80 5.91
N LEU A 182 15.48 7.11 5.28
CA LEU A 182 14.20 6.48 5.58
C LEU A 182 14.18 5.02 5.11
N GLY A 183 14.58 4.75 3.87
CA GLY A 183 14.61 3.40 3.31
C GLY A 183 15.52 2.45 4.10
N ASN A 184 16.71 2.93 4.50
CA ASN A 184 17.65 2.18 5.33
C ASN A 184 17.09 1.86 6.72
N ALA A 185 16.35 2.80 7.34
CA ALA A 185 15.72 2.56 8.63
C ALA A 185 14.52 1.60 8.53
N VAL A 186 13.66 1.81 7.53
CA VAL A 186 12.41 1.04 7.34
C VAL A 186 12.69 -0.41 6.94
N LYS A 187 13.80 -0.69 6.24
CA LYS A 187 14.21 -2.07 5.92
C LYS A 187 14.28 -2.98 7.16
N LYS A 188 14.57 -2.43 8.34
CA LYS A 188 14.72 -3.19 9.59
C LYS A 188 13.41 -3.65 10.22
N ILE A 189 12.25 -3.12 9.77
CA ILE A 189 10.96 -3.38 10.43
C ILE A 189 10.35 -4.73 10.03
N PHE A 190 10.76 -5.28 8.89
CA PHE A 190 10.09 -6.44 8.29
C PHE A 190 10.42 -7.75 9.01
N ALA A 191 11.71 -7.99 9.30
CA ALA A 191 12.18 -9.22 9.92
C ALA A 191 11.62 -9.43 11.35
N PRO A 192 11.55 -8.42 12.25
CA PRO A 192 10.91 -8.58 13.57
C PRO A 192 9.43 -8.96 13.48
N LEU A 193 8.74 -8.56 12.40
CA LEU A 193 7.36 -8.94 12.13
C LEU A 193 7.22 -10.25 11.33
N GLY A 194 8.32 -10.97 11.10
CA GLY A 194 8.31 -12.27 10.42
C GLY A 194 7.96 -12.20 8.93
N TYR A 195 8.17 -11.04 8.28
CA TYR A 195 8.01 -10.93 6.83
C TYR A 195 9.26 -11.47 6.13
N ASP A 196 9.10 -12.58 5.42
CA ASP A 196 10.13 -13.24 4.61
C ASP A 196 9.95 -12.99 3.10
N ASN A 197 8.78 -12.51 2.68
CA ASN A 197 8.42 -12.22 1.30
C ASN A 197 8.32 -10.72 0.97
N VAL A 198 9.02 -9.86 1.73
CA VAL A 198 9.15 -8.42 1.45
C VAL A 198 10.60 -8.09 1.11
N THR A 199 10.83 -7.54 -0.08
CA THR A 199 12.16 -7.11 -0.54
C THR A 199 12.13 -5.61 -0.81
N THR A 200 13.01 -4.85 -0.13
CA THR A 200 13.09 -3.40 -0.31
C THR A 200 14.43 -2.96 -0.88
N LYS A 201 14.44 -1.85 -1.62
CA LYS A 201 15.66 -1.15 -2.02
C LYS A 201 15.52 0.36 -1.89
N VAL A 202 16.66 1.02 -1.67
CA VAL A 202 16.78 2.46 -1.87
C VAL A 202 17.00 2.72 -3.35
N GLY A 203 16.22 3.62 -3.95
CA GLY A 203 16.35 3.97 -5.36
C GLY A 203 15.24 4.89 -5.87
N ASP A 204 15.41 5.39 -7.09
CA ASP A 204 14.39 6.20 -7.75
C ASP A 204 13.30 5.31 -8.35
N GLY A 205 12.13 5.32 -7.72
CA GLY A 205 10.97 4.55 -8.16
C GLY A 205 10.41 4.94 -9.54
N TYR A 206 10.86 6.06 -10.13
CA TYR A 206 10.53 6.42 -11.51
C TYR A 206 10.90 5.32 -12.51
N TYR A 207 12.02 4.64 -12.25
CA TYR A 207 12.53 3.56 -13.09
C TYR A 207 11.97 2.18 -12.73
N GLY A 208 11.15 2.07 -11.67
CA GLY A 208 10.72 0.79 -11.13
C GLY A 208 11.90 -0.09 -10.67
N TRP A 209 11.76 -1.40 -10.87
CA TRP A 209 12.75 -2.42 -10.49
C TRP A 209 13.08 -3.34 -11.68
N PRO A 210 13.85 -2.87 -12.68
CA PRO A 210 14.16 -3.63 -13.88
C PRO A 210 14.93 -4.93 -13.62
N GLU A 211 15.59 -5.05 -12.46
CA GLU A 211 16.31 -6.26 -12.07
C GLU A 211 15.37 -7.44 -11.76
N VAL A 212 14.10 -7.19 -11.40
CA VAL A 212 13.10 -8.25 -11.17
C VAL A 212 12.61 -8.77 -12.51
N GLN A 213 13.16 -9.92 -12.91
CA GLN A 213 12.79 -10.59 -14.14
C GLN A 213 11.32 -11.03 -14.11
N GLY A 214 10.63 -10.88 -15.23
CA GLY A 214 9.20 -11.24 -15.37
C GLY A 214 8.22 -10.15 -14.92
N GLY A 215 8.67 -9.07 -14.27
CA GLY A 215 7.83 -7.92 -13.93
C GLY A 215 6.83 -8.17 -12.80
N PHE A 216 5.76 -7.38 -12.76
CA PHE A 216 4.81 -7.29 -11.66
C PHE A 216 3.36 -7.50 -12.13
N ASP A 217 2.60 -8.25 -11.34
CA ASP A 217 1.15 -8.40 -11.51
C ASP A 217 0.40 -7.16 -10.98
N LEU A 218 1.01 -6.49 -10.00
CA LEU A 218 0.45 -5.34 -9.33
C LEU A 218 1.53 -4.26 -9.10
N ILE A 219 1.23 -3.02 -9.47
CA ILE A 219 2.05 -1.86 -9.10
C ILE A 219 1.19 -0.86 -8.31
N ILE A 220 1.62 -0.49 -7.11
CA ILE A 220 0.97 0.55 -6.29
C ILE A 220 1.95 1.69 -6.09
N VAL A 221 1.57 2.89 -6.50
CA VAL A 221 2.39 4.10 -6.30
C VAL A 221 1.78 4.93 -5.17
N THR A 222 2.54 5.17 -4.10
CA THR A 222 2.08 5.85 -2.87
C THR A 222 2.61 7.29 -2.78
N CYS A 223 2.89 7.90 -3.93
CA CYS A 223 3.24 9.30 -4.08
C CYS A 223 2.59 9.87 -5.36
N ALA A 224 2.36 11.18 -5.39
CA ALA A 224 1.70 11.85 -6.51
C ALA A 224 2.69 12.12 -7.65
N ALA A 225 2.42 11.54 -8.81
CA ALA A 225 3.19 11.74 -10.02
C ALA A 225 2.53 12.78 -10.95
N GLN A 226 3.32 13.36 -11.86
CA GLN A 226 2.79 14.25 -12.89
C GLN A 226 2.14 13.45 -14.04
N TYR A 227 2.63 12.24 -14.28
CA TYR A 227 2.15 11.26 -15.26
C TYR A 227 2.56 9.86 -14.78
N ALA A 228 1.97 8.81 -15.36
CA ALA A 228 2.41 7.44 -15.06
C ALA A 228 3.76 7.14 -15.75
N PRO A 229 4.84 6.81 -15.01
CA PRO A 229 6.15 6.59 -15.61
C PRO A 229 6.16 5.42 -16.63
N PRO A 230 6.73 5.61 -17.84
CA PRO A 230 6.79 4.56 -18.86
C PRO A 230 7.44 3.25 -18.39
N ALA A 231 8.45 3.34 -17.51
CA ALA A 231 9.14 2.17 -16.97
C ALA A 231 8.21 1.24 -16.18
N LEU A 232 7.21 1.79 -15.48
CA LEU A 232 6.25 0.98 -14.73
C LEU A 232 5.34 0.17 -15.67
N PHE A 233 4.95 0.71 -16.83
CA PHE A 233 4.17 -0.04 -17.82
C PHE A 233 4.96 -1.15 -18.52
N GLN A 234 6.26 -0.95 -18.71
CA GLN A 234 7.17 -1.97 -19.25
C GLN A 234 7.29 -3.16 -18.29
N GLN A 235 7.31 -2.87 -16.99
CA GLN A 235 7.42 -3.87 -15.93
C GLN A 235 6.08 -4.44 -15.48
N LEU A 236 4.95 -3.88 -15.92
CA LEU A 236 3.62 -4.44 -15.68
C LEU A 236 3.38 -5.65 -16.60
N LYS A 237 3.05 -6.80 -16.01
CA LYS A 237 2.72 -8.04 -16.74
C LYS A 237 1.42 -7.89 -17.53
N PRO A 238 1.21 -8.69 -18.61
CA PRO A 238 -0.13 -8.89 -19.17
C PRO A 238 -1.11 -9.40 -18.09
N GLY A 239 -2.30 -8.80 -18.03
CA GLY A 239 -3.28 -8.99 -16.95
C GLY A 239 -3.01 -8.14 -15.69
N GLY A 240 -1.87 -7.43 -15.66
CA GLY A 240 -1.42 -6.65 -14.51
C GLY A 240 -2.21 -5.37 -14.30
N ARG A 241 -2.20 -4.88 -13.06
CA ARG A 241 -2.96 -3.71 -12.60
C ARG A 241 -2.04 -2.71 -11.94
N MET A 242 -2.31 -1.42 -12.13
CA MET A 242 -1.57 -0.37 -11.46
C MET A 242 -2.52 0.70 -10.92
N ILE A 243 -2.27 1.18 -9.71
CA ILE A 243 -2.89 2.40 -9.18
C ILE A 243 -1.82 3.44 -8.89
N ILE A 244 -2.09 4.68 -9.31
CA ILE A 244 -1.18 5.80 -9.13
C ILE A 244 -1.96 7.10 -8.91
N PRO A 245 -1.64 7.90 -7.88
CA PRO A 245 -2.08 9.27 -7.76
C PRO A 245 -1.42 10.12 -8.84
N ILE A 246 -2.22 10.75 -9.71
CA ILE A 246 -1.72 11.69 -10.73
C ILE A 246 -2.31 13.07 -10.48
N GLY A 247 -1.44 14.08 -10.48
CA GLY A 247 -1.83 15.48 -10.37
C GLY A 247 -0.61 16.39 -10.23
N GLN A 248 -0.85 17.69 -10.33
CA GLN A 248 0.21 18.67 -10.12
C GLN A 248 0.56 18.77 -8.62
N PRO A 249 1.85 18.69 -8.25
CA PRO A 249 2.29 18.97 -6.89
C PRO A 249 1.77 20.33 -6.40
N PHE A 250 1.31 20.39 -5.15
CA PHE A 250 0.84 21.62 -4.49
C PHE A 250 -0.38 22.31 -5.12
N LYS A 251 -1.09 21.67 -6.06
CA LYS A 251 -2.42 22.11 -6.54
C LYS A 251 -3.49 21.10 -6.12
N GLN A 252 -4.68 21.59 -5.79
CA GLN A 252 -5.84 20.70 -5.63
C GLN A 252 -6.13 19.99 -6.96
N GLY A 253 -6.58 18.73 -6.89
CA GLY A 253 -7.00 17.95 -8.07
C GLY A 253 -6.16 16.71 -8.39
N GLN A 254 -5.34 16.22 -7.46
CA GLN A 254 -4.79 14.87 -7.59
C GLN A 254 -5.93 13.84 -7.60
N VAL A 255 -5.87 12.89 -8.52
CA VAL A 255 -6.85 11.81 -8.65
C VAL A 255 -6.12 10.49 -8.82
N PHE A 256 -6.71 9.42 -8.32
CA PHE A 256 -6.21 8.10 -8.66
C PHE A 256 -6.50 7.80 -10.13
N TYR A 257 -5.49 7.26 -10.81
CA TYR A 257 -5.68 6.55 -12.06
C TYR A 257 -5.44 5.07 -11.82
N VAL A 258 -6.35 4.26 -12.35
CA VAL A 258 -6.20 2.80 -12.36
C VAL A 258 -5.96 2.35 -13.78
N PHE A 259 -4.87 1.61 -13.97
CA PHE A 259 -4.45 1.04 -15.23
C PHE A 259 -4.58 -0.48 -15.20
N HIS A 260 -4.94 -1.06 -16.34
CA HIS A 260 -4.95 -2.49 -16.58
C HIS A 260 -4.26 -2.77 -17.92
N LYS A 261 -3.30 -3.69 -17.91
CA LYS A 261 -2.67 -4.18 -19.14
C LYS A 261 -3.36 -5.47 -19.53
N ASP A 262 -4.02 -5.51 -20.68
CA ASP A 262 -4.68 -6.73 -21.12
C ASP A 262 -3.68 -7.79 -21.60
N ALA A 263 -4.19 -8.98 -21.95
CA ALA A 263 -3.37 -10.10 -22.43
C ALA A 263 -2.61 -9.78 -23.73
N ALA A 264 -3.10 -8.84 -24.54
CA ALA A 264 -2.44 -8.37 -25.76
C ALA A 264 -1.41 -7.25 -25.50
N GLY A 265 -1.25 -6.84 -24.23
CA GLY A 265 -0.32 -5.80 -23.83
C GLY A 265 -0.86 -4.36 -23.97
N LYS A 266 -2.13 -4.19 -24.35
CA LYS A 266 -2.74 -2.87 -24.46
C LYS A 266 -3.10 -2.33 -23.08
N ILE A 267 -2.79 -1.05 -22.86
CA ILE A 267 -3.07 -0.34 -21.62
C ILE A 267 -4.47 0.28 -21.68
N HIS A 268 -5.28 -0.06 -20.69
CA HIS A 268 -6.56 0.58 -20.40
C HIS A 268 -6.40 1.42 -19.14
N SER A 269 -7.02 2.60 -19.11
CA SER A 269 -6.95 3.51 -17.97
C SER A 269 -8.32 4.02 -17.60
N ARG A 270 -8.57 4.18 -16.30
CA ARG A 270 -9.69 4.98 -15.80
C ARG A 270 -9.22 6.02 -14.80
N ARG A 271 -9.82 7.20 -14.87
CA ARG A 271 -9.76 8.20 -13.80
C ARG A 271 -10.73 7.77 -12.71
N ASP A 272 -10.27 7.80 -11.47
CA ASP A 272 -11.05 7.41 -10.30
C ASP A 272 -11.22 8.61 -9.34
N MET A 273 -11.40 8.36 -8.05
CA MET A 273 -11.64 9.41 -7.04
C MET A 273 -10.45 10.35 -6.79
N GLY A 274 -10.77 11.52 -6.24
CA GLY A 274 -9.77 12.48 -5.74
C GLY A 274 -8.97 11.92 -4.57
N CYS A 275 -7.72 12.36 -4.47
CA CYS A 275 -6.77 11.91 -3.44
C CYS A 275 -5.80 13.05 -3.06
N PHE A 276 -4.95 12.80 -2.07
CA PHE A 276 -3.90 13.73 -1.68
C PHE A 276 -2.68 12.95 -1.19
N PHE A 277 -1.57 13.09 -1.92
CA PHE A 277 -0.30 12.42 -1.67
C PHE A 277 0.86 13.41 -1.75
N ILE A 278 1.93 13.08 -1.04
CA ILE A 278 3.23 13.74 -1.18
C ILE A 278 3.77 13.52 -2.60
N PRO A 279 4.56 14.45 -3.16
CA PRO A 279 5.02 14.35 -4.55
C PRO A 279 6.03 13.21 -4.74
N MET A 280 5.95 12.55 -5.90
CA MET A 280 7.00 11.68 -6.41
C MET A 280 8.19 12.54 -6.83
N THR A 281 9.32 12.38 -6.16
CA THR A 281 10.56 13.13 -6.43
C THR A 281 11.47 12.37 -7.40
N GLY A 282 12.74 12.78 -7.53
CA GLY A 282 13.68 12.14 -8.46
C GLY A 282 13.48 12.55 -9.91
N ALA A 283 13.62 11.60 -10.83
CA ALA A 283 13.49 11.80 -12.26
C ALA A 283 12.11 12.34 -12.67
N MET A 284 11.05 12.01 -11.93
CA MET A 284 9.70 12.56 -12.18
C MET A 284 9.64 14.10 -12.18
N MET A 285 10.51 14.79 -11.44
CA MET A 285 10.59 16.26 -11.43
C MET A 285 11.50 16.84 -12.52
N LYS A 286 12.37 16.01 -13.11
CA LYS A 286 13.37 16.42 -14.10
C LYS A 286 12.99 16.04 -15.54
N THR A 287 12.12 15.03 -15.70
CA THR A 287 11.72 14.49 -16.99
C THR A 287 10.39 15.09 -17.43
N PRO A 288 10.35 15.82 -18.56
CA PRO A 288 9.09 16.33 -19.13
C PRO A 288 8.09 15.20 -19.37
N ALA A 289 6.79 15.49 -19.25
CA ALA A 289 5.77 14.54 -19.63
C ALA A 289 5.96 14.10 -21.09
N PRO A 290 5.81 12.80 -21.40
CA PRO A 290 5.84 12.33 -22.79
C PRO A 290 4.83 13.14 -23.61
N LYS A 291 5.23 13.58 -24.81
CA LYS A 291 4.28 14.19 -25.75
C LYS A 291 3.19 13.16 -26.04
N ALA A 292 1.93 13.55 -25.94
CA ALA A 292 0.83 12.70 -26.38
C ALA A 292 1.10 12.32 -27.84
N VAL A 293 1.22 11.03 -28.13
CA VAL A 293 1.29 10.56 -29.51
C VAL A 293 -0.10 10.80 -30.07
N SER A 294 -0.22 11.77 -30.98
CA SER A 294 -1.45 11.98 -31.75
C SER A 294 -1.77 10.66 -32.45
N ALA A 295 -2.95 10.10 -32.15
CA ALA A 295 -3.52 8.99 -32.89
C ALA A 295 -3.74 9.36 -34.36
#